data_AF-A0A3N5YMB1-F1
#
_entry.id   AF-A0A3N5YMB1-F1
#
_cell.length_a   1.000
_cell.length_b   1.000
_cell.length_c   1.000
_cell.angle_alpha   90.00
_cell.angle_beta   90.00
_cell.angle_gamma   90.00
#
_symmetry.space_group_name_H-M   'P 1'
#
loop_
_entity.id
_entity.type
_entity.pdbx_description
1 polymer ?
#
loop_
_entity_poly.entity_id
_entity_poly.type
_entity_poly.pdbx_seq_one_letter_code
_entity_poly.pdbx_strand_id
1 'polypeptide(L)'
;MENWLSQTNYIMMFIQIFITLVVVPIFTFRHFSHQTQQCRAHLEDVDSVEVKQFQSKAAMMYWTSVGFAFGFTMIIVLTAFVKKTELLNWDNQTGLMLLFLIAMVPLLVIMGLHKKLLNLYKEKAGGKRYAALDNNSWKTYLSRPLLALVGVANITYTASVVYFSQHPFEGFAGYYNLLGQLILNAFFAAILYVIYRDNKSVNFSLPEHKERFKKRAMKINLLVLALALFQITLMMWVQGSGLIEYKLIIQSLYFQLVLVLTAITFKLPDAIFQQQAMAE
;
A
#
# COMPACT_ATOMS: atom_id res chain seq x y z
N MET A 1 -32.56 -10.39 12.43
CA MET A 1 -31.55 -9.86 11.47
C MET A 1 -30.22 -9.53 12.16
N GLU A 2 -30.20 -9.01 13.39
CA GLU A 2 -28.96 -8.71 14.16
C GLU A 2 -27.93 -9.85 14.21
N ASN A 3 -28.35 -11.09 14.45
CA ASN A 3 -27.43 -12.24 14.51
C ASN A 3 -26.70 -12.51 13.19
N TRP A 4 -27.34 -12.28 12.04
CA TRP A 4 -26.76 -12.54 10.72
C TRP A 4 -25.75 -11.46 10.32
N LEU A 5 -26.07 -10.19 10.61
CA LEU A 5 -25.19 -9.05 10.40
C LEU A 5 -23.96 -9.08 11.30
N SER A 6 -24.13 -9.42 12.58
CA SER A 6 -23.02 -9.63 13.51
C SER A 6 -22.06 -10.73 13.01
N GLN A 7 -22.62 -11.88 12.59
CA GLN A 7 -21.83 -12.97 12.00
C GLN A 7 -21.11 -12.56 10.71
N THR A 8 -21.79 -11.81 9.84
CA THR A 8 -21.21 -11.35 8.56
C THR A 8 -20.05 -10.38 8.80
N ASN A 9 -20.15 -9.50 9.79
CA ASN A 9 -19.07 -8.59 10.16
C ASN A 9 -17.82 -9.34 10.65
N TYR A 10 -17.98 -10.34 11.51
CA TYR A 10 -16.84 -11.17 11.95
C TYR A 10 -16.24 -11.98 10.79
N ILE A 11 -17.07 -12.58 9.94
CA ILE A 11 -16.60 -13.30 8.74
C ILE A 11 -15.77 -12.36 7.86
N MET A 12 -16.21 -11.13 7.64
CA MET A 12 -15.46 -10.14 6.86
C MET A 12 -14.12 -9.77 7.52
N MET A 13 -14.05 -9.67 8.85
CA MET A 13 -12.79 -9.46 9.57
C MET A 13 -11.83 -10.65 9.40
N PHE A 14 -12.33 -11.89 9.48
CA PHE A 14 -11.51 -13.08 9.22
C PHE A 14 -11.03 -13.13 7.76
N ILE A 15 -11.90 -12.82 6.81
CA ILE A 15 -11.53 -12.71 5.38
C ILE A 15 -10.45 -11.64 5.20
N GLN A 16 -10.58 -10.49 5.85
CA GLN A 16 -9.57 -9.45 5.81
C GLN A 16 -8.22 -9.95 6.34
N ILE A 17 -8.19 -10.57 7.52
CA ILE A 17 -6.96 -11.14 8.08
C ILE A 17 -6.36 -12.16 7.10
N PHE A 18 -7.18 -13.05 6.56
CA PHE A 18 -6.72 -14.07 5.62
C PHE A 18 -6.11 -13.44 4.35
N ILE A 19 -6.81 -12.50 3.71
CA ILE A 19 -6.32 -11.84 2.50
C ILE A 19 -5.04 -11.05 2.80
N THR A 20 -5.03 -10.27 3.87
CA THR A 20 -3.96 -9.30 4.16
C THR A 20 -2.72 -9.90 4.81
N LEU A 21 -2.87 -10.99 5.57
CA LEU A 21 -1.78 -11.61 6.33
C LEU A 21 -1.43 -13.03 5.86
N VAL A 22 -2.20 -13.60 4.93
CA VAL A 22 -1.84 -14.88 4.28
C VAL A 22 -1.61 -14.68 2.79
N VAL A 23 -2.62 -14.23 2.04
CA VAL A 23 -2.55 -14.16 0.57
C VAL A 23 -1.53 -13.12 0.10
N VAL A 24 -1.65 -11.87 0.57
CA VAL A 24 -0.74 -10.77 0.19
C VAL A 24 0.71 -11.09 0.57
N PRO A 25 1.02 -11.61 1.78
CA PRO A 25 2.39 -11.96 2.14
C PRO A 25 2.98 -13.08 1.30
N ILE A 26 2.23 -14.16 1.03
CA ILE A 26 2.68 -15.25 0.16
C ILE A 26 3.06 -14.69 -1.21
N PHE A 27 2.19 -13.87 -1.80
CA PHE A 27 2.43 -13.29 -3.12
C PHE A 27 3.65 -12.36 -3.13
N THR A 28 3.79 -11.52 -2.11
CA THR A 28 4.89 -10.56 -2.00
C THR A 28 6.23 -11.26 -1.78
N PHE A 29 6.26 -12.30 -0.94
CA PHE A 29 7.47 -13.09 -0.70
C PHE A 29 7.87 -13.95 -1.89
N ARG A 30 6.92 -14.58 -2.59
CA ARG A 30 7.21 -15.32 -3.84
C ARG A 30 7.90 -14.42 -4.86
N HIS A 31 7.42 -13.19 -5.00
CA HIS A 31 8.01 -12.22 -5.90
C HIS A 31 9.41 -11.79 -5.44
N PHE A 32 9.60 -11.47 -4.16
CA PHE A 32 10.92 -11.18 -3.61
C PHE A 32 11.91 -12.35 -3.84
N SER A 33 11.47 -13.59 -3.59
CA SER A 33 12.27 -14.79 -3.82
C SER A 33 12.70 -14.92 -5.28
N HIS A 34 11.77 -14.71 -6.22
CA HIS A 34 12.08 -14.70 -7.65
C HIS A 34 13.14 -13.63 -8.00
N GLN A 35 13.04 -12.44 -7.43
CA GLN A 35 14.03 -11.37 -7.64
C GLN A 35 15.40 -11.68 -7.03
N THR A 36 15.44 -12.31 -5.85
CA THR A 36 16.71 -12.78 -5.28
C THR A 36 17.36 -13.86 -6.15
N GLN A 37 16.58 -14.75 -6.77
CA GLN A 37 17.08 -15.77 -7.69
C GLN A 37 17.64 -15.14 -8.97
N GLN A 38 16.94 -14.16 -9.55
CA GLN A 38 17.45 -13.40 -10.69
C GLN A 38 18.75 -12.67 -10.34
N CYS A 39 18.81 -11.99 -9.18
CA CYS A 39 20.03 -11.33 -8.70
C CYS A 39 21.21 -12.33 -8.59
N ARG A 40 20.95 -13.51 -8.02
CA ARG A 40 21.95 -14.57 -7.86
C ARG A 40 22.49 -15.10 -9.19
N ALA A 41 21.64 -15.24 -10.21
CA ALA A 41 22.04 -15.75 -11.52
C ALA A 41 23.04 -14.84 -12.27
N HIS A 42 23.15 -13.57 -11.86
CA HIS A 42 23.97 -12.56 -12.52
C HIS A 42 25.20 -12.13 -11.68
N LEU A 43 25.47 -12.79 -10.55
CA LEU A 43 26.63 -12.52 -9.70
C LEU A 43 27.61 -13.70 -9.79
N GLU A 44 28.91 -13.42 -9.64
CA GLU A 44 29.94 -14.47 -9.60
C GLU A 44 29.69 -15.47 -8.47
N ASP A 45 30.24 -16.69 -8.61
CA ASP A 45 29.87 -17.85 -7.79
C ASP A 45 30.03 -17.61 -6.27
N VAL A 46 31.06 -16.85 -5.88
CA VAL A 46 31.34 -16.46 -4.47
C VAL A 46 30.27 -15.50 -3.93
N ASP A 47 29.87 -14.50 -4.70
CA ASP A 47 28.82 -13.53 -4.32
C ASP A 47 27.43 -14.17 -4.33
N SER A 48 27.24 -15.22 -5.14
CA SER A 48 26.01 -16.01 -5.20
C SER A 48 25.69 -16.71 -3.86
N VAL A 49 26.72 -17.06 -3.08
CA VAL A 49 26.59 -17.70 -1.75
C VAL A 49 26.13 -16.70 -0.71
N GLU A 50 26.67 -15.47 -0.73
CA GLU A 50 26.25 -14.37 0.17
C GLU A 50 24.78 -14.01 -0.05
N VAL A 51 24.33 -13.93 -1.32
CA VAL A 51 22.92 -13.67 -1.66
C VAL A 51 22.01 -14.79 -1.15
N LYS A 52 22.44 -16.06 -1.23
CA LYS A 52 21.67 -17.20 -0.71
C LYS A 52 21.53 -17.14 0.82
N GLN A 53 22.61 -16.79 1.53
CA GLN A 53 22.57 -16.60 2.98
C GLN A 53 21.67 -15.41 3.36
N PHE A 54 21.74 -14.32 2.60
CA PHE A 54 20.84 -13.17 2.78
C PHE A 54 19.38 -13.55 2.56
N GLN A 55 19.07 -14.31 1.51
CA GLN A 55 17.70 -14.76 1.22
C GLN A 55 17.13 -15.60 2.37
N SER A 56 17.91 -16.50 2.95
CA SER A 56 17.48 -17.32 4.10
C SER A 56 17.18 -16.46 5.33
N LYS A 57 18.08 -15.54 5.69
CA LYS A 57 17.86 -14.60 6.81
C LYS A 57 16.67 -13.67 6.56
N ALA A 58 16.51 -13.20 5.33
CA ALA A 58 15.40 -12.36 4.90
C ALA A 58 14.06 -13.10 4.98
N ALA A 59 14.03 -14.36 4.57
CA ALA A 59 12.86 -15.24 4.68
C ALA A 59 12.44 -15.41 6.14
N MET A 60 13.39 -15.72 7.03
CA MET A 60 13.11 -15.87 8.45
C MET A 60 12.54 -14.58 9.04
N MET A 61 13.21 -13.44 8.85
CA MET A 61 12.75 -12.15 9.38
C MET A 61 11.35 -11.77 8.85
N TYR A 62 11.10 -12.00 7.56
CA TYR A 62 9.81 -11.72 6.95
C TYR A 62 8.69 -12.61 7.51
N TRP A 63 8.88 -13.93 7.52
CA TRP A 63 7.86 -14.87 8.00
C TRP A 63 7.64 -14.76 9.52
N THR A 64 8.66 -14.40 10.30
CA THR A 64 8.49 -14.06 11.72
C THR A 64 7.61 -12.82 11.88
N SER A 65 7.81 -11.78 11.05
CA SER A 65 6.97 -10.58 11.08
C SER A 65 5.52 -10.90 10.68
N VAL A 66 5.31 -11.71 9.64
CA VAL A 66 3.98 -12.16 9.22
C VAL A 66 3.32 -12.99 10.31
N GLY A 67 4.04 -13.95 10.91
CA GLY A 67 3.52 -14.80 11.98
C GLY A 67 3.14 -14.00 13.23
N PHE A 68 3.94 -13.02 13.62
CA PHE A 68 3.62 -12.12 14.74
C PHE A 68 2.38 -11.27 14.45
N ALA A 69 2.32 -10.63 13.27
CA ALA A 69 1.17 -9.83 12.86
C ALA A 69 -0.12 -10.67 12.77
N PHE A 70 -0.03 -11.88 12.20
CA PHE A 70 -1.14 -12.84 12.12
C PHE A 70 -1.60 -13.29 13.51
N GLY A 71 -0.68 -13.73 14.38
CA GLY A 71 -1.03 -14.16 15.73
C GLY A 71 -1.69 -13.04 16.52
N PHE A 72 -1.14 -11.83 16.49
CA PHE A 72 -1.67 -10.69 17.23
C PHE A 72 -3.06 -10.26 16.72
N THR A 73 -3.25 -10.14 15.40
CA THR A 73 -4.56 -9.80 14.82
C THR A 73 -5.61 -10.88 15.06
N MET A 74 -5.24 -12.16 14.98
CA MET A 74 -6.13 -13.27 15.29
C MET A 74 -6.56 -13.30 16.75
N ILE A 75 -5.65 -13.02 17.70
CA ILE A 75 -6.02 -12.91 19.13
C ILE A 75 -7.08 -11.82 19.33
N ILE A 76 -6.91 -10.67 18.70
CA ILE A 76 -7.86 -9.55 18.80
C ILE A 76 -9.24 -9.97 18.28
N VAL A 77 -9.30 -10.51 17.06
CA VAL A 77 -10.59 -10.89 16.44
C VAL A 77 -11.23 -12.07 17.16
N LEU A 78 -10.47 -13.08 17.58
CA LEU A 78 -11.01 -14.22 18.35
C LEU A 78 -11.53 -13.77 19.71
N THR A 79 -10.83 -12.86 20.39
CA THR A 79 -11.30 -12.33 21.68
C THR A 79 -12.62 -11.58 21.51
N ALA A 80 -12.72 -10.73 20.48
CA ALA A 80 -13.96 -10.02 20.14
C ALA A 80 -15.10 -11.00 19.81
N PHE A 81 -14.81 -12.03 19.01
CA PHE A 81 -15.77 -13.06 18.63
C PHE A 81 -16.30 -13.86 19.83
N VAL A 82 -15.40 -14.34 20.71
CA VAL A 82 -15.78 -15.14 21.89
C VAL A 82 -16.56 -14.32 22.90
N LYS A 83 -16.13 -13.07 23.16
CA LYS A 83 -16.80 -12.18 24.11
C LYS A 83 -18.03 -11.49 23.53
N LYS A 84 -18.27 -11.63 22.22
CA LYS A 84 -19.30 -10.89 21.46
C LYS A 84 -19.23 -9.38 21.70
N THR A 85 -18.01 -8.85 21.84
CA THR A 85 -17.75 -7.43 22.07
C THR A 85 -17.24 -6.78 20.80
N GLU A 86 -17.30 -5.46 20.74
CA GLU A 86 -16.60 -4.70 19.70
C GLU A 86 -15.08 -5.00 19.71
N LEU A 87 -14.42 -4.76 18.58
CA LEU A 87 -12.98 -4.93 18.43
C LEU A 87 -12.24 -4.14 19.52
N LEU A 88 -11.50 -4.83 20.40
CA LEU A 88 -10.78 -4.24 21.54
C LEU A 88 -11.66 -3.49 22.57
N ASN A 89 -12.97 -3.70 22.57
CA ASN A 89 -13.96 -2.84 23.25
C ASN A 89 -13.88 -1.37 22.80
N TRP A 90 -13.35 -1.13 21.61
CA TRP A 90 -13.33 0.16 20.94
C TRP A 90 -14.30 0.11 19.77
N ASP A 91 -14.66 1.29 19.27
CA ASP A 91 -15.42 1.41 18.04
C ASP A 91 -14.80 0.56 16.90
N ASN A 92 -15.63 -0.27 16.27
CA ASN A 92 -15.21 -1.26 15.27
C ASN A 92 -14.48 -0.63 14.08
N GLN A 93 -14.79 0.63 13.74
CA GLN A 93 -14.09 1.37 12.69
C GLN A 93 -12.62 1.63 13.06
N THR A 94 -12.35 1.95 14.32
CA THR A 94 -11.01 2.15 14.88
C THR A 94 -10.27 0.82 14.99
N GLY A 95 -10.95 -0.24 15.44
CA GLY A 95 -10.41 -1.59 15.47
C GLY A 95 -9.94 -2.08 14.09
N LEU A 96 -10.74 -1.87 13.04
CA LEU A 96 -10.37 -2.22 11.66
C LEU A 96 -9.14 -1.43 11.17
N MET A 97 -9.03 -0.15 11.52
CA MET A 97 -7.86 0.65 11.18
C MET A 97 -6.59 0.10 11.85
N LEU A 98 -6.67 -0.31 13.11
CA LEU A 98 -5.54 -0.94 13.79
C LEU A 98 -5.13 -2.26 13.12
N LEU A 99 -6.10 -3.12 12.76
CA LEU A 99 -5.82 -4.36 12.03
C LEU A 99 -5.10 -4.08 10.70
N PHE A 100 -5.53 -3.04 9.97
CA PHE A 100 -4.85 -2.58 8.76
C PHE A 100 -3.41 -2.13 9.01
N LEU A 101 -3.16 -1.34 10.05
CA LEU A 101 -1.82 -0.87 10.40
C LEU A 101 -0.88 -2.03 10.77
N ILE A 102 -1.40 -3.04 11.46
CA ILE A 102 -0.62 -4.24 11.80
C ILE A 102 -0.32 -5.05 10.53
N ALA A 103 -1.29 -5.17 9.62
CA ALA A 103 -1.09 -5.81 8.32
C ALA A 103 -0.09 -5.07 7.40
N MET A 104 0.16 -3.78 7.63
CA MET A 104 1.21 -3.04 6.93
C MET A 104 2.63 -3.41 7.39
N VAL A 105 2.82 -3.91 8.60
CA VAL A 105 4.16 -4.18 9.17
C VAL A 105 4.98 -5.14 8.29
N PRO A 106 4.46 -6.32 7.86
CA PRO A 106 5.21 -7.20 6.96
C PRO A 106 5.57 -6.54 5.62
N LEU A 107 4.70 -5.68 5.07
CA LEU A 107 4.99 -4.94 3.84
C LEU A 107 6.14 -3.93 4.01
N LEU A 108 6.23 -3.28 5.17
CA LEU A 108 7.37 -2.40 5.48
C LEU A 108 8.67 -3.20 5.63
N VAL A 109 8.61 -4.39 6.25
CA VAL A 109 9.76 -5.30 6.38
C VAL A 109 10.27 -5.74 5.01
N ILE A 110 9.39 -6.20 4.12
CA ILE A 110 9.82 -6.62 2.77
C ILE A 110 10.34 -5.43 1.96
N MET A 111 9.77 -4.24 2.11
CA MET A 111 10.31 -3.02 1.48
C MET A 111 11.74 -2.75 1.93
N GLY A 112 12.02 -2.85 3.24
CA GLY A 112 13.37 -2.74 3.78
C GLY A 112 14.33 -3.81 3.22
N LEU A 113 13.84 -5.05 3.04
CA LEU A 113 14.60 -6.15 2.45
C LEU A 113 14.93 -5.91 0.97
N HIS A 114 13.98 -5.42 0.16
CA HIS A 114 14.25 -5.05 -1.24
C HIS A 114 15.33 -3.96 -1.33
N LYS A 115 15.31 -2.98 -0.42
CA LYS A 115 16.35 -1.94 -0.36
C LYS A 115 17.73 -2.52 -0.02
N LYS A 116 17.80 -3.45 0.94
CA LYS A 116 19.05 -4.13 1.31
C LYS A 116 19.59 -4.99 0.15
N LEU A 117 18.73 -5.77 -0.51
CA LEU A 117 19.10 -6.57 -1.67
C LEU A 117 19.69 -5.70 -2.79
N LEU A 118 19.03 -4.57 -3.07
CA LEU A 118 19.47 -3.63 -4.10
C LEU A 118 20.83 -2.98 -3.76
N ASN A 119 21.10 -2.72 -2.47
CA ASN A 119 22.39 -2.19 -2.04
C ASN A 119 23.50 -3.24 -2.19
N LEU A 120 23.24 -4.48 -1.79
CA LEU A 120 24.20 -5.59 -1.91
C LEU A 120 24.57 -5.86 -3.37
N TYR A 121 23.59 -5.86 -4.27
CA TYR A 121 23.86 -5.99 -5.71
C TYR A 121 24.78 -4.87 -6.24
N LYS A 122 24.62 -3.63 -5.79
CA LYS A 122 25.46 -2.50 -6.24
C LYS A 122 26.88 -2.54 -5.75
N GLU A 123 27.09 -2.97 -4.50
CA GLU A 123 28.43 -3.09 -3.94
C GLU A 123 29.28 -4.07 -4.75
N LYS A 124 28.64 -5.09 -5.33
CA LYS A 124 29.30 -6.18 -6.06
C LYS A 124 29.34 -5.98 -7.58
N ALA A 125 28.32 -5.37 -8.19
CA ALA A 125 28.18 -5.29 -9.66
C ALA A 125 29.02 -4.20 -10.37
N GLY A 126 30.00 -3.56 -9.72
CA GLY A 126 30.90 -2.59 -10.35
C GLY A 126 30.21 -1.29 -10.84
N GLY A 127 30.41 -0.18 -10.12
CA GLY A 127 29.68 1.07 -10.37
C GLY A 127 30.11 1.85 -11.62
N LYS A 128 29.55 1.56 -12.80
CA LYS A 128 29.52 2.54 -13.91
C LYS A 128 28.41 3.56 -13.66
N ARG A 129 28.76 4.81 -13.36
CA ARG A 129 27.82 5.93 -13.24
C ARG A 129 27.36 6.36 -14.62
N TYR A 130 26.12 6.03 -14.99
CA TYR A 130 25.49 6.58 -16.18
C TYR A 130 24.75 7.88 -15.81
N ALA A 131 25.24 9.01 -16.35
CA ALA A 131 24.56 10.28 -16.28
C ALA A 131 23.77 10.46 -17.58
N ALA A 132 22.51 10.02 -17.61
CA ALA A 132 21.59 10.46 -18.65
C ALA A 132 20.96 11.79 -18.21
N LEU A 133 21.27 12.86 -18.94
CA LEU A 133 20.64 14.16 -18.74
C LEU A 133 19.33 14.18 -19.53
N ASP A 134 18.27 13.63 -18.94
CA ASP A 134 16.92 13.74 -19.54
C ASP A 134 16.14 14.86 -18.83
N ASN A 135 15.62 15.80 -19.63
CA ASN A 135 14.84 16.94 -19.15
C ASN A 135 13.39 16.50 -18.91
N ASN A 136 13.20 15.67 -17.90
CA ASN A 136 11.90 15.10 -17.62
C ASN A 136 10.99 16.07 -16.85
N SER A 137 10.05 16.67 -17.57
CA SER A 137 8.98 17.51 -17.01
C SER A 137 8.05 16.70 -16.09
N TRP A 138 7.50 17.34 -15.03
CA TRP A 138 6.47 16.75 -14.14
C TRP A 138 5.31 16.11 -14.89
N LYS A 139 4.94 16.73 -16.02
CA LYS A 139 3.83 16.29 -16.86
C LYS A 139 4.05 14.89 -17.46
N THR A 140 5.30 14.45 -17.59
CA THR A 140 5.66 13.13 -18.13
C THR A 140 5.49 12.01 -17.08
N TYR A 141 5.42 12.36 -15.80
CA TYR A 141 5.24 11.39 -14.71
C TYR A 141 3.78 11.21 -14.28
N LEU A 142 2.97 12.27 -14.44
CA LEU A 142 1.56 12.27 -14.03
C LEU A 142 0.69 11.70 -15.16
N SER A 143 0.00 10.60 -14.85
CA SER A 143 -0.94 9.99 -15.79
C SER A 143 -2.20 10.85 -15.92
N ARG A 144 -2.46 11.41 -17.12
CA ARG A 144 -3.67 12.18 -17.42
C ARG A 144 -4.98 11.49 -16.98
N PRO A 145 -5.22 10.19 -17.27
CA PRO A 145 -6.44 9.54 -16.81
C PRO A 145 -6.54 9.44 -15.29
N LEU A 146 -5.42 9.30 -14.56
CA LEU A 146 -5.45 9.29 -13.09
C LEU A 146 -5.69 10.68 -12.51
N LEU A 147 -5.14 11.73 -13.12
CA LEU A 147 -5.46 13.11 -12.75
C LEU A 147 -6.95 13.41 -12.97
N ALA A 148 -7.50 12.96 -14.10
CA ALA A 148 -8.94 13.08 -14.37
C ALA A 148 -9.76 12.31 -13.31
N LEU A 149 -9.36 11.09 -12.96
CA LEU A 149 -10.01 10.31 -11.90
C LEU A 149 -9.98 11.01 -10.54
N VAL A 150 -8.84 11.58 -10.15
CA VAL A 150 -8.72 12.40 -8.92
C VAL A 150 -9.62 13.64 -9.00
N GLY A 151 -9.70 14.29 -10.17
CA GLY A 151 -10.61 15.40 -10.40
C GLY A 151 -12.08 15.01 -10.20
N VAL A 152 -12.50 13.90 -10.82
CA VAL A 152 -13.84 13.33 -10.62
C VAL A 152 -14.08 13.02 -9.14
N ALA A 153 -13.15 12.34 -8.47
CA ALA A 153 -13.29 12.00 -7.06
C ALA A 153 -13.46 13.25 -6.17
N ASN A 154 -12.72 14.32 -6.45
CA ASN A 154 -12.86 15.60 -5.75
C ASN A 154 -14.22 16.25 -6.01
N ILE A 155 -14.68 16.29 -7.27
CA ILE A 155 -15.98 16.85 -7.63
C ILE A 155 -17.10 16.07 -6.93
N THR A 156 -17.06 14.73 -6.98
CA THR A 156 -18.06 13.88 -6.34
C THR A 156 -18.07 14.06 -4.83
N TYR A 157 -16.90 14.17 -4.19
CA TYR A 157 -16.80 14.47 -2.77
C TYR A 157 -17.44 15.81 -2.43
N THR A 158 -17.03 16.88 -3.13
CA THR A 158 -17.55 18.24 -2.88
C THR A 158 -19.06 18.32 -3.14
N ALA A 159 -19.56 17.69 -4.21
CA ALA A 159 -20.99 17.61 -4.49
C ALA A 159 -21.75 16.89 -3.36
N SER A 160 -21.18 15.82 -2.81
CA SER A 160 -21.77 15.09 -1.68
C SER A 160 -21.79 15.95 -0.41
N VAL A 161 -20.73 16.71 -0.13
CA VAL A 161 -20.71 17.65 1.00
C VAL A 161 -21.76 18.75 0.83
N VAL A 162 -21.92 19.31 -0.37
CA VAL A 162 -22.96 20.31 -0.65
C VAL A 162 -24.36 19.72 -0.44
N TYR A 163 -24.60 18.51 -0.94
CA TYR A 163 -25.88 17.81 -0.75
C TYR A 163 -26.21 17.58 0.72
N PHE A 164 -25.27 17.00 1.49
CA PHE A 164 -25.47 16.73 2.92
C PHE A 164 -25.41 18.00 3.80
N SER A 165 -24.92 19.12 3.28
CA SER A 165 -25.09 20.42 3.96
C SER A 165 -26.54 20.91 3.93
N GLN A 166 -27.32 20.46 2.95
CA GLN A 166 -28.77 20.72 2.88
C GLN A 166 -29.58 19.63 3.58
N HIS A 167 -29.04 18.40 3.66
CA HIS A 167 -29.67 17.24 4.30
C HIS A 167 -28.73 16.64 5.36
N PRO A 168 -28.44 17.35 6.46
CA PRO A 168 -27.44 16.91 7.43
C PRO A 168 -27.88 15.63 8.14
N PHE A 169 -26.90 14.77 8.42
CA PHE A 169 -27.05 13.60 9.28
C PHE A 169 -26.16 13.74 10.52
N GLU A 170 -26.39 12.89 11.52
CA GLU A 170 -25.63 12.93 12.77
C GLU A 170 -24.12 12.70 12.55
N GLY A 171 -23.29 13.59 13.10
CA GLY A 171 -21.84 13.55 12.91
C GLY A 171 -21.34 14.20 11.61
N PHE A 172 -22.23 14.74 10.76
CA PHE A 172 -21.83 15.49 9.57
C PHE A 172 -21.28 16.88 9.94
N ALA A 173 -19.99 17.11 9.65
CA ALA A 173 -19.32 18.37 9.98
C ALA A 173 -19.64 19.57 9.06
N GLY A 174 -20.64 19.48 8.18
CA GLY A 174 -20.96 20.57 7.24
C GLY A 174 -19.83 20.83 6.24
N TYR A 175 -19.62 22.10 5.89
CA TYR A 175 -18.53 22.52 5.00
C TYR A 175 -17.13 22.31 5.58
N TYR A 176 -16.96 22.04 6.88
CA TYR A 176 -15.66 21.69 7.45
C TYR A 176 -15.09 20.38 6.89
N ASN A 177 -15.94 19.51 6.32
CA ASN A 177 -15.48 18.32 5.59
C ASN A 177 -14.56 18.69 4.40
N LEU A 178 -14.76 19.87 3.78
CA LEU A 178 -13.90 20.36 2.70
C LEU A 178 -12.47 20.67 3.20
N LEU A 179 -12.31 21.07 4.46
CA LEU A 179 -10.98 21.23 5.06
C LEU A 179 -10.27 19.88 5.16
N GLY A 180 -10.99 18.83 5.56
CA GLY A 180 -10.47 17.45 5.57
C GLY A 180 -10.02 16.99 4.18
N GLN A 181 -10.83 17.28 3.15
CA GLN A 181 -10.47 17.03 1.75
C GLN A 181 -9.19 17.78 1.33
N LEU A 182 -9.05 19.06 1.71
CA LEU A 182 -7.85 19.86 1.42
C LEU A 182 -6.60 19.29 2.11
N ILE A 183 -6.70 18.92 3.39
CA ILE A 183 -5.60 18.32 4.14
C ILE A 183 -5.17 17.00 3.49
N LEU A 184 -6.13 16.15 3.11
CA LEU A 184 -5.86 14.88 2.43
C LEU A 184 -5.15 15.12 1.09
N ASN A 185 -5.65 16.03 0.27
CA ASN A 185 -5.02 16.38 -1.00
C ASN A 185 -3.60 16.93 -0.80
N ALA A 186 -3.40 17.80 0.19
CA ALA A 186 -2.09 18.38 0.53
C ALA A 186 -1.11 17.30 0.97
N PHE A 187 -1.54 16.33 1.79
CA PHE A 187 -0.72 15.20 2.22
C PHE A 187 -0.25 14.35 1.03
N PHE A 188 -1.15 13.96 0.13
CA PHE A 188 -0.79 13.19 -1.05
C PHE A 188 0.05 13.99 -2.05
N ALA A 189 -0.17 15.30 -2.16
CA ALA A 189 0.66 16.20 -2.95
C ALA A 189 2.09 16.32 -2.38
N ALA A 190 2.24 16.36 -1.06
CA ALA A 190 3.54 16.34 -0.40
C ALA A 190 4.30 15.04 -0.70
N ILE A 191 3.62 13.89 -0.70
CA ILE A 191 4.23 12.61 -1.10
C ILE A 191 4.70 12.65 -2.55
N LEU A 192 3.89 13.17 -3.49
CA LEU A 192 4.31 13.34 -4.89
C LEU A 192 5.54 14.24 -5.01
N TYR A 193 5.58 15.33 -4.25
CA TYR A 193 6.72 16.23 -4.22
C TYR A 193 7.99 15.53 -3.72
N VAL A 194 7.89 14.73 -2.66
CA VAL A 194 9.01 13.94 -2.13
C VAL A 194 9.46 12.91 -3.18
N ILE A 195 8.57 12.13 -3.78
CA ILE A 195 8.91 11.14 -4.82
C ILE A 195 9.58 11.80 -6.01
N TYR A 196 9.08 12.97 -6.42
CA TYR A 196 9.68 13.72 -7.51
C TYR A 196 11.10 14.18 -7.19
N ARG A 197 11.25 14.92 -6.07
CA ARG A 197 12.50 15.56 -5.66
C ARG A 197 13.55 14.54 -5.24
N ASP A 198 13.12 13.36 -4.83
CA ASP A 198 14.02 12.30 -4.41
C ASP A 198 14.89 11.79 -5.57
N ASN A 199 16.08 12.37 -5.66
CA ASN A 199 17.11 11.96 -6.61
C ASN A 199 18.17 11.04 -5.98
N LYS A 200 18.11 10.78 -4.67
CA LYS A 200 19.17 10.11 -3.91
C LYS A 200 18.76 8.80 -3.26
N SER A 201 17.47 8.58 -2.95
CA SER A 201 17.06 7.42 -2.13
C SER A 201 16.96 6.11 -2.92
N VAL A 202 16.78 6.21 -4.24
CA VAL A 202 16.73 5.04 -5.14
C VAL A 202 17.88 5.12 -6.14
N ASN A 203 19.06 4.74 -5.67
CA ASN A 203 20.30 4.71 -6.44
C ASN A 203 20.31 3.56 -7.49
N PHE A 204 19.28 3.39 -8.32
CA PHE A 204 19.39 2.43 -9.42
C PHE A 204 20.58 2.82 -10.31
N SER A 205 21.37 1.82 -10.74
CA SER A 205 22.56 1.98 -11.58
C SER A 205 22.22 2.69 -12.90
N LEU A 206 21.00 2.44 -13.41
CA LEU A 206 20.46 2.98 -14.66
C LEU A 206 19.36 4.03 -14.39
N PRO A 207 19.44 5.21 -15.03
CA PRO A 207 18.42 6.27 -14.94
C PRO A 207 17.00 5.79 -15.29
N GLU A 208 16.85 4.90 -16.29
CA GLU A 208 15.55 4.41 -16.74
C GLU A 208 14.77 3.63 -15.67
N HIS A 209 15.45 2.82 -14.85
CA HIS A 209 14.78 2.05 -13.79
C HIS A 209 14.28 2.96 -12.66
N LYS A 210 15.05 4.01 -12.35
CA LYS A 210 14.64 5.06 -11.41
C LYS A 210 13.41 5.79 -11.91
N GLU A 211 13.35 6.10 -13.20
CA GLU A 211 12.16 6.73 -13.79
C GLU A 211 10.96 5.81 -13.81
N ARG A 212 11.11 4.53 -14.17
CA ARG A 212 10.01 3.56 -14.12
C ARG A 212 9.45 3.38 -12.72
N PHE A 213 10.32 3.32 -11.71
CA PHE A 213 9.91 3.25 -10.30
C PHE A 213 9.19 4.53 -9.87
N LYS A 214 9.73 5.72 -10.16
CA LYS A 214 9.07 7.00 -9.88
C LYS A 214 7.70 7.10 -10.55
N LYS A 215 7.61 6.78 -11.85
CA LYS A 215 6.34 6.76 -12.61
C LYS A 215 5.32 5.81 -11.96
N ARG A 216 5.74 4.62 -11.53
CA ARG A 216 4.85 3.66 -10.84
C ARG A 216 4.39 4.19 -9.49
N ALA A 217 5.31 4.69 -8.66
CA ALA A 217 4.99 5.23 -7.34
C ALA A 217 4.03 6.43 -7.42
N MET A 218 4.24 7.35 -8.36
CA MET A 218 3.33 8.48 -8.58
C MET A 218 1.95 8.03 -9.05
N LYS A 219 1.86 7.08 -9.99
CA LYS A 219 0.58 6.52 -10.44
C LYS A 219 -0.20 5.89 -9.29
N ILE A 220 0.46 5.11 -8.45
CA ILE A 220 -0.23 4.44 -7.35
C ILE A 220 -0.61 5.44 -6.26
N ASN A 221 0.22 6.44 -5.97
CA ASN A 221 -0.14 7.52 -5.05
C ASN A 221 -1.41 8.27 -5.50
N LEU A 222 -1.54 8.61 -6.79
CA LEU A 222 -2.75 9.23 -7.34
C LEU A 222 -3.97 8.28 -7.26
N LEU A 223 -3.77 6.99 -7.55
CA LEU A 223 -4.83 5.99 -7.46
C LEU A 223 -5.34 5.85 -6.03
N VAL A 224 -4.44 5.76 -5.04
CA VAL A 224 -4.77 5.69 -3.62
C VAL A 224 -5.51 6.95 -3.17
N LEU A 225 -5.08 8.15 -3.62
CA LEU A 225 -5.81 9.38 -3.33
C LEU A 225 -7.25 9.34 -3.88
N ALA A 226 -7.41 8.97 -5.15
CA ALA A 226 -8.75 8.87 -5.75
C ALA A 226 -9.63 7.87 -5.00
N LEU A 227 -9.10 6.70 -4.67
CA LEU A 227 -9.81 5.67 -3.91
C LEU A 227 -10.16 6.14 -2.49
N ALA A 228 -9.27 6.86 -1.81
CA ALA A 228 -9.54 7.43 -0.49
C ALA A 228 -10.70 8.43 -0.56
N LEU A 229 -10.71 9.31 -1.56
CA LEU A 229 -11.81 10.26 -1.77
C LEU A 229 -13.13 9.57 -2.08
N PHE A 230 -13.13 8.58 -2.99
CA PHE A 230 -14.33 7.78 -3.26
C PHE A 230 -14.81 7.02 -2.03
N GLN A 231 -13.91 6.46 -1.24
CA GLN A 231 -14.24 5.74 -0.02
C GLN A 231 -14.89 6.66 1.00
N ILE A 232 -14.31 7.83 1.30
CA ILE A 232 -14.90 8.76 2.27
C ILE A 232 -16.25 9.25 1.74
N THR A 233 -16.36 9.50 0.44
CA THR A 233 -17.64 9.88 -0.20
C THR A 233 -18.69 8.79 -0.02
N LEU A 234 -18.35 7.54 -0.31
CA LEU A 234 -19.23 6.40 -0.13
C LEU A 234 -19.64 6.25 1.34
N MET A 235 -18.71 6.45 2.27
CA MET A 235 -19.02 6.43 3.71
C MET A 235 -20.00 7.53 4.12
N MET A 236 -19.90 8.73 3.55
CA MET A 236 -20.88 9.80 3.78
C MET A 236 -22.26 9.37 3.30
N TRP A 237 -22.36 8.76 2.11
CA TRP A 237 -23.62 8.27 1.58
C TRP A 237 -24.22 7.14 2.42
N VAL A 238 -23.40 6.17 2.82
CA VAL A 238 -23.82 5.06 3.70
C VAL A 238 -24.32 5.59 5.05
N GLN A 239 -23.70 6.64 5.59
CA GLN A 239 -24.17 7.33 6.79
C GLN A 239 -25.48 8.05 6.57
N GLY A 240 -25.55 8.90 5.54
CA GLY A 240 -26.72 9.70 5.23
C GLY A 240 -27.95 8.89 4.82
N SER A 241 -27.76 7.69 4.28
CA SER A 241 -28.86 6.78 3.90
C SER A 241 -29.26 5.81 5.01
N GLY A 242 -28.65 5.90 6.21
CA GLY A 242 -28.95 4.99 7.33
C GLY A 242 -28.44 3.55 7.15
N LEU A 243 -27.60 3.28 6.14
CA LEU A 243 -27.05 1.95 5.85
C LEU A 243 -25.81 1.62 6.71
N ILE A 244 -25.83 2.04 7.97
CA ILE A 244 -24.69 2.03 8.91
C ILE A 244 -24.06 0.63 9.03
N GLU A 245 -24.90 -0.40 8.91
CA GLU A 245 -24.55 -1.81 8.90
C GLU A 245 -23.45 -2.20 7.88
N TYR A 246 -23.39 -1.53 6.73
CA TYR A 246 -22.44 -1.84 5.66
C TYR A 246 -21.10 -1.12 5.80
N LYS A 247 -20.95 -0.19 6.75
CA LYS A 247 -19.72 0.59 6.95
C LYS A 247 -18.50 -0.30 7.13
N LEU A 248 -18.61 -1.31 8.00
CA LEU A 248 -17.48 -2.20 8.32
C LEU A 248 -17.05 -3.02 7.10
N ILE A 249 -18.02 -3.50 6.32
CA ILE A 249 -17.78 -4.27 5.10
C ILE A 249 -17.04 -3.42 4.07
N ILE A 250 -17.55 -2.22 3.79
CA ILE A 250 -16.97 -1.31 2.79
C ILE A 250 -15.59 -0.84 3.22
N GLN A 251 -15.38 -0.57 4.51
CA GLN A 251 -14.07 -0.19 5.05
C GLN A 251 -13.05 -1.33 4.96
N SER A 252 -13.47 -2.54 5.30
CA SER A 252 -12.63 -3.74 5.19
C SER A 252 -12.14 -3.96 3.76
N LEU A 253 -13.06 -3.90 2.78
CA LEU A 253 -12.73 -4.04 1.36
C LEU A 253 -11.74 -2.97 0.88
N TYR A 254 -11.97 -1.72 1.28
CA TYR A 254 -11.04 -0.62 0.97
C TYR A 254 -9.63 -0.88 1.51
N PHE A 255 -9.50 -1.31 2.76
CA PHE A 255 -8.20 -1.61 3.37
C PHE A 255 -7.47 -2.77 2.69
N GLN A 256 -8.19 -3.83 2.31
CA GLN A 256 -7.62 -4.92 1.52
C GLN A 256 -7.08 -4.43 0.18
N LEU A 257 -7.87 -3.60 -0.52
CA LEU A 257 -7.49 -3.05 -1.82
C LEU A 257 -6.27 -2.13 -1.73
N VAL A 258 -6.19 -1.27 -0.72
CA VAL A 258 -5.03 -0.41 -0.46
C VAL A 258 -3.78 -1.25 -0.17
N LEU A 259 -3.88 -2.32 0.63
CA LEU A 259 -2.76 -3.21 0.92
C LEU A 259 -2.24 -3.92 -0.34
N VAL A 260 -3.14 -4.43 -1.18
CA VAL A 260 -2.77 -5.08 -2.45
C VAL A 260 -2.06 -4.09 -3.39
N LEU A 261 -2.61 -2.88 -3.55
CA LEU A 261 -1.99 -1.84 -4.39
C LEU A 261 -0.61 -1.42 -3.86
N THR A 262 -0.48 -1.31 -2.53
CA THR A 262 0.78 -0.99 -1.87
C THR A 262 1.82 -2.08 -2.11
N ALA A 263 1.43 -3.36 -1.95
CA ALA A 263 2.30 -4.49 -2.24
C ALA A 263 2.76 -4.52 -3.71
N ILE A 264 1.89 -4.15 -4.66
CA ILE A 264 2.25 -4.03 -6.09
C ILE A 264 3.22 -2.87 -6.34
N THR A 265 3.08 -1.75 -5.61
CA THR A 265 3.98 -0.59 -5.73
C THR A 265 5.42 -0.94 -5.42
N PHE A 266 5.61 -1.72 -4.35
CA PHE A 266 6.94 -2.05 -3.84
C PHE A 266 7.66 -3.17 -4.62
N LYS A 267 7.02 -3.71 -5.66
CA LYS A 267 7.68 -4.63 -6.58
C LYS A 267 8.79 -3.90 -7.35
N LEU A 268 10.03 -4.39 -7.23
CA LEU A 268 11.10 -3.96 -8.12
C LEU A 268 10.78 -4.39 -9.57
N PRO A 269 11.13 -3.61 -10.60
CA PRO A 269 11.00 -4.06 -11.98
C PRO A 269 12.04 -5.15 -12.31
N ASP A 270 11.59 -6.28 -12.86
CA ASP A 270 12.45 -7.44 -13.20
C ASP A 270 13.59 -7.08 -14.18
N ALA A 271 13.39 -6.03 -15.00
CA ALA A 271 14.37 -5.51 -15.94
C ALA A 271 15.69 -5.02 -15.30
N ILE A 272 15.69 -4.71 -13.99
CA ILE A 272 16.89 -4.25 -13.26
C ILE A 272 18.02 -5.28 -13.33
N PHE A 273 17.68 -6.57 -13.31
CA PHE A 273 18.66 -7.65 -13.25
C PHE A 273 19.06 -8.17 -14.64
N GLN A 274 18.27 -7.89 -15.70
CA GLN A 274 18.49 -8.44 -17.05
C GLN A 274 19.35 -7.54 -17.97
N GLN A 275 19.32 -6.22 -17.80
CA GLN A 275 19.92 -5.29 -18.77
C GLN A 275 21.38 -4.92 -18.49
N GLN A 276 21.90 -5.08 -17.27
CA GLN A 276 23.33 -4.80 -17.00
C GLN A 276 24.27 -5.91 -17.51
N ALA A 277 23.76 -7.12 -17.76
CA ALA A 277 24.54 -8.24 -18.30
C ALA A 277 24.72 -8.22 -19.82
N MET A 278 23.96 -7.39 -20.55
CA MET A 278 24.13 -7.17 -21.99
C MET A 278 24.98 -5.93 -22.31
N ALA A 279 25.49 -5.24 -21.29
CA ALA A 279 26.37 -4.08 -21.42
C ALA A 279 27.85 -4.41 -21.12
N GLU A 280 28.15 -5.70 -20.94
CA GLU A 280 29.48 -6.31 -21.03
C GLU A 280 29.67 -6.92 -22.42
#